data_AF-A0A6A6X5R3-F1
#
_entry.id   AF-A0A6A6X5R3-F1
#
_cell.length_a   1.000
_cell.length_b   1.000
_cell.length_c   1.000
_cell.angle_alpha   90.00
_cell.angle_beta   90.00
_cell.angle_gamma   90.00
#
_symmetry.space_group_name_H-M   'P 1'
#
loop_
_entity.id
_entity.type
_entity.pdbx_description
1 polymer ?
#
loop_
_entity_poly.entity_id
_entity_poly.type
_entity_poly.pdbx_seq_one_letter_code
_entity_poly.pdbx_strand_id
1 'polypeptide(L)'
;LNSIYRQAMHVREEDWRSFVGYAYCWYEVLEAHHTLEESSLFPAIEALVGEPGLMDANVAAHGVFDAPVAEYAAYLLRLKNAPSMQRTADTDAETETETETETETETETEGFDAAKLMALIDALAPPLLEHLRAEIPTLLALATHPFFARIATPASATALLELYAAQEFRIMGLLGLTEGHMFFFFNLDRGFEGGRWRGWPGVPEGVRWVLLRTVGRWWGARWRWASCGVGG
;
A
#
# COMPACT_ATOMS: atom_id res chain seq x y z
N LEU A 1 0.42 2.66 -7.01
CA LEU A 1 1.64 3.32 -7.56
C LEU A 1 1.35 4.26 -8.74
N ASN A 2 0.70 3.82 -9.82
CA ASN A 2 0.49 4.66 -11.03
C ASN A 2 -0.24 6.00 -10.77
N SER A 3 -1.35 5.99 -10.02
CA SER A 3 -2.07 7.21 -9.62
C SER A 3 -1.17 8.18 -8.87
N ILE A 4 -0.37 7.69 -7.92
CA ILE A 4 0.59 8.47 -7.14
C ILE A 4 1.60 9.15 -8.07
N TYR A 5 2.22 8.37 -8.96
CA TYR A 5 3.22 8.87 -9.90
C TYR A 5 2.65 9.96 -10.82
N ARG A 6 1.46 9.74 -11.38
CA ARG A 6 0.82 10.70 -12.30
C ARG A 6 0.35 11.98 -11.62
N GLN A 7 0.00 11.92 -10.34
CA GLN A 7 -0.56 13.06 -9.61
C GLN A 7 0.51 13.88 -8.89
N ALA A 8 1.69 13.31 -8.59
CA ALA A 8 2.72 13.93 -7.76
C ALA A 8 3.07 15.37 -8.18
N MET A 9 3.30 15.62 -9.47
CA MET A 9 3.65 16.95 -10.00
C MET A 9 2.49 17.96 -10.02
N HIS A 10 1.27 17.51 -9.74
CA HIS A 10 0.07 18.33 -9.74
C HIS A 10 -0.45 18.62 -8.32
N VAL A 11 0.27 18.16 -7.31
CA VAL A 11 -0.07 18.40 -5.90
C VAL A 11 0.16 19.87 -5.56
N ARG A 12 -0.87 20.50 -5.02
CA ARG A 12 -0.82 21.88 -4.51
C ARG A 12 -0.30 21.89 -3.07
N GLU A 13 0.24 23.02 -2.64
CA GLU A 13 0.79 23.21 -1.28
C GLU A 13 -0.25 22.93 -0.19
N GLU A 14 -1.51 23.29 -0.39
CA GLU A 14 -2.57 23.02 0.58
C GLU A 14 -2.98 21.53 0.65
N ASP A 15 -2.65 20.74 -0.36
CA ASP A 15 -3.20 19.40 -0.53
C ASP A 15 -2.19 18.28 -0.25
N TRP A 16 -0.90 18.59 -0.15
CA TRP A 16 0.15 17.57 -0.10
C TRP A 16 0.01 16.61 1.07
N ARG A 17 -0.52 17.05 2.22
CA ARG A 17 -0.73 16.16 3.38
C ARG A 17 -1.74 15.05 3.07
N SER A 18 -2.81 15.39 2.36
CA SER A 18 -3.82 14.41 1.93
C SER A 18 -3.23 13.42 0.92
N PHE A 19 -2.40 13.92 0.00
CA PHE A 19 -1.70 13.14 -1.00
C PHE A 19 -0.65 12.20 -0.39
N VAL A 20 0.21 12.70 0.50
CA VAL A 20 1.19 11.90 1.24
C VAL A 20 0.50 10.80 2.03
N GLY A 21 -0.63 11.10 2.69
CA GLY A 21 -1.41 10.08 3.38
C GLY A 21 -1.93 8.99 2.44
N TYR A 22 -2.40 9.36 1.24
CA TYR A 22 -2.83 8.40 0.21
C TYR A 22 -1.66 7.54 -0.30
N ALA A 23 -0.53 8.19 -0.60
CA ALA A 23 0.68 7.54 -1.09
C ALA A 23 1.28 6.57 -0.05
N TYR A 24 1.17 6.91 1.24
CA TYR A 24 1.62 6.05 2.34
C TYR A 24 0.73 4.81 2.51
N CYS A 25 -0.59 4.92 2.28
CA CYS A 25 -1.48 3.77 2.31
C CYS A 25 -1.08 2.70 1.26
N TRP A 26 -0.52 3.11 0.12
CA TRP A 26 -0.01 2.17 -0.88
C TRP A 26 1.18 1.35 -0.33
N TYR A 27 2.09 1.99 0.41
CA TYR A 27 3.18 1.29 1.09
C TYR A 27 2.65 0.33 2.14
N GLU A 28 1.72 0.76 3.01
CA GLU A 28 1.14 -0.11 4.04
C GLU A 28 0.51 -1.37 3.45
N VAL A 29 -0.13 -1.26 2.28
CA VAL A 29 -0.70 -2.41 1.57
C VAL A 29 0.39 -3.32 0.99
N LEU A 30 1.42 -2.77 0.36
CA LEU A 30 2.54 -3.56 -0.17
C LEU A 30 3.26 -4.31 0.96
N GLU A 31 3.56 -3.61 2.05
CA GLU A 31 4.24 -4.16 3.23
C GLU A 31 3.45 -5.32 3.85
N ALA A 32 2.14 -5.13 4.05
CA ALA A 32 1.27 -6.17 4.58
C ALA A 32 1.19 -7.38 3.65
N HIS A 33 1.21 -7.16 2.33
CA HIS A 33 1.16 -8.22 1.33
C HIS A 33 2.42 -9.08 1.35
N HIS A 34 3.60 -8.49 1.12
CA HIS A 34 4.86 -9.25 1.08
C HIS A 34 5.16 -9.92 2.43
N THR A 35 4.82 -9.25 3.55
CA THR A 35 5.13 -9.78 4.89
C THR A 35 4.35 -11.06 5.13
N LEU A 36 3.07 -11.07 4.76
CA LEU A 36 2.25 -12.25 4.92
C LEU A 36 2.59 -13.34 3.90
N GLU A 37 3.09 -12.97 2.73
CA GLU A 37 3.59 -13.97 1.78
C GLU A 37 4.75 -14.76 2.37
N GLU A 38 5.78 -14.08 2.86
CA GLU A 38 6.97 -14.73 3.43
C GLU A 38 6.72 -15.38 4.79
N SER A 39 5.91 -14.76 5.65
CA SER A 39 5.66 -15.28 7.00
C SER A 39 4.55 -16.31 7.08
N SER A 40 3.70 -16.43 6.05
CA SER A 40 2.51 -17.27 6.09
C SER A 40 2.24 -18.03 4.79
N LEU A 41 2.01 -17.37 3.66
CA LEU A 41 1.54 -18.04 2.44
C LEU A 41 2.59 -19.00 1.87
N PHE A 42 3.82 -18.52 1.64
CA PHE A 42 4.89 -19.31 1.05
C PHE A 42 5.26 -20.51 1.93
N PRO A 43 5.47 -20.36 3.26
CA PRO A 43 5.67 -21.52 4.14
C PRO A 43 4.49 -22.50 4.12
N ALA A 44 3.24 -22.02 4.01
CA ALA A 44 2.08 -22.90 3.96
C ALA A 44 2.00 -23.69 2.65
N ILE A 45 2.38 -23.09 1.52
CA ILE A 45 2.49 -23.78 0.23
C ILE A 45 3.58 -24.87 0.31
N GLU A 46 4.77 -24.53 0.81
CA GLU A 46 5.88 -25.47 0.96
C GLU A 46 5.53 -26.64 1.88
N ALA A 47 4.87 -26.36 3.01
CA ALA A 47 4.41 -27.40 3.94
C ALA A 47 3.33 -28.30 3.33
N LEU A 48 2.41 -27.73 2.55
CA LEU A 48 1.35 -28.48 1.87
C LEU A 48 1.93 -29.44 0.83
N VAL A 49 2.89 -28.97 0.03
CA VAL A 49 3.54 -29.74 -1.03
C VAL A 49 4.59 -30.72 -0.46
N GLY A 50 5.18 -30.39 0.69
CA GLY A 50 6.29 -31.13 1.29
C GLY A 50 7.65 -30.82 0.65
N GLU A 51 7.79 -29.64 0.04
CA GLU A 51 8.99 -29.21 -0.70
C GLU A 51 9.50 -27.87 -0.15
N PRO A 52 10.45 -27.88 0.79
CA PRO A 52 11.09 -26.66 1.30
C PRO A 52 11.86 -25.92 0.20
N GLY A 53 11.78 -24.58 0.21
CA GLY A 53 12.47 -23.71 -0.75
C GLY A 53 11.78 -23.61 -2.13
N LEU A 54 10.58 -24.16 -2.28
CA LEU A 54 9.78 -24.02 -3.51
C LEU A 54 9.52 -22.54 -3.85
N MET A 55 9.43 -21.69 -2.82
CA MET A 55 9.14 -20.26 -2.97
C MET A 55 10.37 -19.36 -2.77
N ASP A 56 11.59 -19.91 -2.63
CA ASP A 56 12.81 -19.13 -2.38
C ASP A 56 13.09 -18.06 -3.45
N ALA A 57 12.71 -18.34 -4.70
CA ALA A 57 12.86 -17.37 -5.78
C ALA A 57 11.98 -16.13 -5.58
N ASN A 58 10.76 -16.29 -5.04
CA ASN A 58 9.86 -15.18 -4.72
C ASN A 58 10.42 -14.37 -3.54
N VAL A 59 10.87 -15.05 -2.48
CA VAL A 59 11.52 -14.40 -1.32
C VAL A 59 12.75 -13.61 -1.76
N ALA A 60 13.61 -14.21 -2.59
CA ALA A 60 14.78 -13.52 -3.12
C ALA A 60 14.40 -12.30 -3.98
N ALA A 61 13.30 -12.38 -4.74
CA ALA A 61 12.80 -11.28 -5.55
C ALA A 61 12.25 -10.12 -4.69
N HIS A 62 11.63 -10.39 -3.53
CA HIS A 62 11.24 -9.35 -2.58
C HIS A 62 12.45 -8.55 -2.10
N GLY A 63 13.51 -9.26 -1.69
CA GLY A 63 14.76 -8.64 -1.23
C GLY A 63 15.42 -7.68 -2.23
N VAL A 64 15.08 -7.76 -3.53
CA VAL A 64 15.60 -6.83 -4.56
C VAL A 64 15.02 -5.43 -4.40
N PHE A 65 13.80 -5.28 -3.88
CA PHE A 65 13.13 -3.99 -3.74
C PHE A 65 12.97 -3.49 -2.29
N ASP A 66 13.49 -4.22 -1.30
CA ASP A 66 13.45 -3.82 0.13
C ASP A 66 13.96 -2.40 0.36
N ALA A 67 15.18 -2.11 -0.12
CA ALA A 67 15.81 -0.80 0.09
C ALA A 67 15.03 0.34 -0.60
N PRO A 68 14.68 0.24 -1.90
CA PRO A 68 13.82 1.25 -2.54
C PRO A 68 12.45 1.45 -1.87
N VAL A 69 11.80 0.37 -1.40
CA VAL A 69 10.53 0.48 -0.65
C VAL A 69 10.75 1.22 0.67
N ALA A 70 11.81 0.89 1.40
CA ALA A 70 12.13 1.53 2.67
C ALA A 70 12.43 3.03 2.51
N GLU A 71 13.13 3.42 1.46
CA GLU A 71 13.39 4.85 1.16
C GLU A 71 12.09 5.60 0.82
N TYR A 72 11.22 5.00 0.00
CA TYR A 72 9.89 5.53 -0.30
C TYR A 72 9.06 5.71 0.98
N ALA A 73 9.01 4.69 1.83
CA ALA A 73 8.26 4.70 3.08
C ALA A 73 8.80 5.74 4.06
N ALA A 74 10.12 5.81 4.24
CA ALA A 74 10.77 6.74 5.15
C ALA A 74 10.52 8.20 4.77
N TYR A 75 10.56 8.53 3.47
CA TYR A 75 10.26 9.86 2.97
C TYR A 75 8.81 10.27 3.30
N LEU A 76 7.84 9.41 2.97
CA LEU A 76 6.42 9.70 3.21
C LEU A 76 6.06 9.71 4.70
N LEU A 77 6.66 8.83 5.51
CA LEU A 77 6.41 8.79 6.96
C LEU A 77 6.88 10.07 7.65
N ARG A 78 8.06 10.57 7.27
CA ARG A 78 8.58 11.85 7.76
C ARG A 78 7.61 12.99 7.49
N LEU A 79 7.12 13.09 6.25
CA LEU A 79 6.15 14.10 5.83
C LEU A 79 4.79 13.94 6.52
N LYS A 80 4.32 12.70 6.71
CA LYS A 80 3.08 12.37 7.42
C LYS A 80 3.13 12.83 8.88
N ASN A 81 4.31 12.74 9.51
CA ASN A 81 4.55 13.12 10.90
C ASN A 81 5.01 14.58 11.07
N ALA A 82 5.23 15.33 9.97
CA ALA A 82 5.72 16.69 10.05
C ALA A 82 4.67 17.61 10.73
N PRO A 83 5.08 18.43 11.72
CA PRO A 83 4.17 19.34 12.40
C PRO A 83 3.49 20.30 11.42
N SER A 84 2.26 20.69 11.70
CA SER A 84 1.60 21.76 10.95
C SER A 84 2.28 23.08 11.29
N MET A 85 2.84 23.80 10.29
CA MET A 85 3.26 25.18 10.49
C MET A 85 2.04 25.99 10.95
N GLN A 86 2.00 26.34 12.24
CA GLN A 86 1.14 27.41 12.69
C GLN A 86 1.79 28.70 12.23
N ARG A 87 1.17 29.36 11.25
CA ARG A 87 1.47 30.76 10.94
C ARG A 87 1.05 31.58 12.17
N THR A 88 2.00 31.89 13.03
CA THR A 88 1.81 32.88 14.10
C THR A 88 1.50 34.20 13.40
N ALA A 89 0.27 34.69 13.59
CA ALA A 89 -0.04 36.06 13.23
C ALA A 89 0.73 36.95 14.21
N ASP A 90 1.64 37.76 13.68
CA ASP A 90 2.34 38.80 14.41
C ASP A 90 1.32 39.60 15.22
N THR A 91 1.42 39.48 16.54
CA THR A 91 0.76 40.39 17.46
C THR A 91 1.88 41.11 18.17
N ASP A 92 2.16 42.33 17.72
CA ASP A 92 3.11 43.25 18.32
C ASP A 92 2.74 43.48 19.79
N ALA A 93 3.60 43.01 20.70
CA ALA A 93 3.62 43.48 22.08
C ALA A 93 5.06 43.39 22.60
N GLU A 94 5.71 44.55 22.65
CA GLU A 94 7.01 44.79 23.27
C GLU A 94 7.03 44.27 24.71
N THR A 95 8.05 43.48 25.08
CA THR A 95 8.65 43.46 26.43
C THR A 95 10.06 42.88 26.32
N GLU A 96 11.02 43.60 26.91
CA GLU A 96 12.47 43.35 26.90
C GLU A 96 12.90 42.15 27.77
N THR A 97 14.18 41.73 27.59
CA THR A 97 15.03 40.84 28.43
C THR A 97 14.69 39.33 28.39
N GLU A 98 15.58 38.36 28.14
CA GLU A 98 17.02 38.18 28.40
C GLU A 98 17.67 37.30 27.29
N THR A 99 18.99 37.47 27.13
CA THR A 99 19.81 36.78 26.13
C THR A 99 20.26 35.41 26.65
N GLU A 100 19.61 34.33 26.22
CA GLU A 100 20.20 32.99 26.22
C GLU A 100 20.40 32.56 24.77
N THR A 101 21.66 32.41 24.39
CA THR A 101 22.06 31.91 23.06
C THR A 101 21.92 30.39 23.05
N GLU A 102 20.68 29.90 22.97
CA GLU A 102 20.45 28.54 22.50
C GLU A 102 20.64 28.53 20.99
N THR A 103 21.61 27.73 20.54
CA THR A 103 21.80 27.46 19.11
C THR A 103 20.67 26.52 18.70
N GLU A 104 19.49 27.08 18.44
CA GLU A 104 18.43 26.38 17.74
C GLU A 104 18.95 26.06 16.34
N THR A 105 19.38 24.82 16.13
CA THR A 105 19.37 24.25 14.78
C THR A 105 17.93 24.27 14.30
N GLU A 106 17.55 25.34 13.60
CA GLU A 106 16.34 25.42 12.78
C GLU A 106 16.37 24.20 11.85
N THR A 107 15.67 23.15 12.26
CA THR A 107 15.36 22.05 11.37
C THR A 107 14.29 22.60 10.44
N GLU A 108 14.71 23.16 9.30
CA GLU A 108 13.82 23.53 8.21
C GLU A 108 12.88 22.34 7.98
N THR A 109 11.58 22.57 8.17
CA THR A 109 10.57 21.53 8.01
C THR A 109 10.45 21.24 6.51
N GLU A 110 11.12 20.16 6.07
CA GLU A 110 11.13 19.73 4.68
C GLU A 110 9.68 19.54 4.18
N GLY A 111 9.26 20.39 3.24
CA GLY A 111 7.96 20.31 2.58
C GLY A 111 7.88 19.13 1.60
N PHE A 112 6.69 18.88 1.06
CA PHE A 112 6.53 17.87 0.01
C PHE A 112 7.26 18.28 -1.27
N ASP A 113 8.25 17.48 -1.66
CA ASP A 113 8.93 17.53 -2.95
C ASP A 113 8.40 16.42 -3.86
N ALA A 114 7.73 16.83 -4.94
CA ALA A 114 7.17 15.94 -5.95
C ALA A 114 8.27 15.24 -6.78
N ALA A 115 9.35 15.94 -7.12
CA ALA A 115 10.45 15.39 -7.91
C ALA A 115 11.19 14.31 -7.13
N LYS A 116 11.38 14.53 -5.81
CA LYS A 116 11.93 13.53 -4.91
C LYS A 116 11.05 12.28 -4.83
N LEU A 117 9.73 12.44 -4.69
CA LEU A 117 8.81 11.28 -4.70
C LEU A 117 8.88 10.52 -6.02
N MET A 118 8.91 11.22 -7.16
CA MET A 118 9.01 10.58 -8.46
C MET A 118 10.31 9.80 -8.61
N ALA A 119 11.45 10.37 -8.20
CA ALA A 119 12.74 9.68 -8.23
C ALA A 119 12.75 8.40 -7.37
N LEU A 120 12.12 8.43 -6.19
CA LEU A 120 11.93 7.24 -5.34
C LEU A 120 11.08 6.18 -6.05
N ILE A 121 9.99 6.58 -6.72
CA ILE A 121 9.15 5.67 -7.51
C ILE A 121 9.92 5.13 -8.72
N ASP A 122 10.73 5.95 -9.40
CA ASP A 122 11.53 5.53 -10.56
C ASP A 122 12.61 4.51 -10.17
N ALA A 123 13.15 4.60 -8.95
CA ALA A 123 14.06 3.59 -8.40
C ALA A 123 13.34 2.29 -8.00
N LEU A 124 12.14 2.40 -7.41
CA LEU A 124 11.34 1.28 -6.92
C LEU A 124 10.60 0.51 -8.02
N ALA A 125 10.06 1.21 -9.02
CA ALA A 125 9.14 0.62 -9.98
C ALA A 125 9.76 -0.49 -10.83
N PRO A 126 11.00 -0.39 -11.35
CA PRO A 126 11.60 -1.46 -12.14
C PRO A 126 11.72 -2.81 -11.42
N PRO A 127 12.37 -2.91 -10.23
CA PRO A 127 12.48 -4.21 -9.54
C PRO A 127 11.13 -4.74 -9.05
N LEU A 128 10.22 -3.87 -8.59
CA LEU A 128 8.87 -4.28 -8.21
C LEU A 128 8.11 -4.86 -9.40
N LEU A 129 8.17 -4.22 -10.57
CA LEU A 129 7.48 -4.68 -11.77
C LEU A 129 8.07 -5.99 -12.29
N GLU A 130 9.38 -6.20 -12.16
CA GLU A 130 10.03 -7.46 -12.48
C GLU A 130 9.52 -8.58 -11.58
N HIS A 131 9.50 -8.37 -10.26
CA HIS A 131 8.91 -9.32 -9.31
C HIS A 131 7.45 -9.65 -9.64
N LEU A 132 6.58 -8.64 -9.82
CA LEU A 132 5.17 -8.84 -10.14
C LEU A 132 4.96 -9.65 -11.44
N ARG A 133 5.85 -9.50 -12.42
CA ARG A 133 5.80 -10.27 -13.68
C ARG A 133 6.32 -11.69 -13.52
N ALA A 134 7.37 -11.88 -12.72
CA ALA A 134 8.01 -13.17 -12.49
C ALA A 134 7.21 -14.06 -11.53
N GLU A 135 6.47 -13.47 -10.60
CA GLU A 135 5.68 -14.21 -9.63
C GLU A 135 4.47 -14.91 -10.26
N ILE A 136 3.73 -14.23 -11.15
CA ILE A 136 2.55 -14.80 -11.82
C ILE A 136 2.84 -16.19 -12.42
N PRO A 137 3.85 -16.39 -13.30
CA PRO A 137 4.13 -17.71 -13.85
C PRO A 137 4.58 -18.71 -12.79
N THR A 138 5.29 -18.31 -11.73
CA THR A 138 5.65 -19.20 -10.62
C THR A 138 4.41 -19.72 -9.90
N LEU A 139 3.45 -18.84 -9.57
CA LEU A 139 2.20 -19.22 -8.93
C LEU A 139 1.32 -20.07 -9.86
N LEU A 140 1.27 -19.75 -11.15
CA LEU A 140 0.56 -20.56 -12.14
C LEU A 140 1.19 -21.95 -12.29
N ALA A 141 2.51 -22.08 -12.15
CA ALA A 141 3.19 -23.36 -12.23
C ALA A 141 2.77 -24.31 -11.09
N LEU A 142 2.36 -23.78 -9.92
CA LEU A 142 1.82 -24.59 -8.82
C LEU A 142 0.62 -25.42 -9.29
N ALA A 143 -0.25 -24.88 -10.14
CA ALA A 143 -1.40 -25.63 -10.67
C ALA A 143 -1.00 -26.88 -11.48
N THR A 144 0.21 -26.89 -12.05
CA THR A 144 0.77 -28.00 -12.82
C THR A 144 1.73 -28.88 -12.02
N HIS A 145 2.09 -28.48 -10.79
CA HIS A 145 3.00 -29.22 -9.94
C HIS A 145 2.47 -30.63 -9.66
N PRO A 146 3.30 -31.69 -9.65
CA PRO A 146 2.84 -33.06 -9.45
C PRO A 146 1.94 -33.27 -8.24
N PHE A 147 2.17 -32.55 -7.13
CA PHE A 147 1.28 -32.58 -5.96
C PHE A 147 -0.15 -32.16 -6.30
N PHE A 148 -0.32 -30.98 -6.91
CA PHE A 148 -1.63 -30.44 -7.27
C PHE A 148 -2.24 -31.16 -8.48
N ALA A 149 -1.44 -31.55 -9.47
CA ALA A 149 -1.88 -32.28 -10.66
C ALA A 149 -2.31 -33.72 -10.34
N ARG A 150 -1.59 -34.43 -9.46
CA ARG A 150 -1.92 -35.80 -9.02
C ARG A 150 -3.21 -35.85 -8.21
N ILE A 151 -3.49 -34.78 -7.45
CA ILE A 151 -4.68 -34.65 -6.61
C ILE A 151 -5.71 -33.74 -7.29
N ALA A 152 -5.73 -33.60 -8.62
CA ALA A 152 -6.71 -32.81 -9.39
C ALA A 152 -8.18 -33.30 -9.27
N THR A 153 -8.55 -33.82 -8.11
CA THR A 153 -9.85 -33.76 -7.47
C THR A 153 -10.19 -32.32 -7.07
N PRO A 154 -11.47 -32.00 -6.86
CA PRO A 154 -11.90 -30.71 -6.29
C PRO A 154 -11.15 -30.33 -5.00
N ALA A 155 -10.68 -31.29 -4.20
CA ALA A 155 -10.07 -31.02 -2.89
C ALA A 155 -8.71 -30.30 -2.95
N SER A 156 -7.84 -30.58 -3.93
CA SER A 156 -6.53 -29.89 -4.02
C SER A 156 -6.63 -28.48 -4.59
N ALA A 157 -7.53 -28.28 -5.56
CA ALA A 157 -7.88 -26.96 -6.06
C ALA A 157 -8.47 -26.11 -4.93
N THR A 158 -9.33 -26.72 -4.09
CA THR A 158 -9.86 -26.07 -2.88
C THR A 158 -8.75 -25.74 -1.88
N ALA A 159 -7.77 -26.60 -1.64
CA ALA A 159 -6.70 -26.34 -0.68
C ALA A 159 -5.85 -25.10 -1.04
N LEU A 160 -5.45 -24.95 -2.31
CA LEU A 160 -4.71 -23.76 -2.73
C LEU A 160 -5.59 -22.49 -2.64
N LEU A 161 -6.85 -22.58 -3.08
CA LEU A 161 -7.81 -21.48 -2.95
C LEU A 161 -8.07 -21.08 -1.49
N GLU A 162 -8.12 -22.05 -0.57
CA GLU A 162 -8.28 -21.81 0.87
C GLU A 162 -7.06 -21.09 1.47
N LEU A 163 -5.83 -21.44 1.04
CA LEU A 163 -4.62 -20.73 1.45
C LEU A 163 -4.65 -19.26 1.01
N TYR A 164 -5.02 -18.99 -0.25
CA TYR A 164 -5.15 -17.62 -0.76
C TYR A 164 -6.30 -16.85 -0.07
N ALA A 165 -7.46 -17.48 0.14
CA ALA A 165 -8.56 -16.84 0.85
C ALA A 165 -8.19 -16.51 2.31
N ALA A 166 -7.46 -17.40 2.99
CA ALA A 166 -6.94 -17.15 4.33
C ALA A 166 -5.91 -16.00 4.34
N GLN A 167 -5.06 -15.93 3.32
CA GLN A 167 -4.10 -14.84 3.13
C GLN A 167 -4.80 -13.50 2.94
N GLU A 168 -5.76 -13.40 2.01
CA GLU A 168 -6.53 -12.18 1.76
C GLU A 168 -7.21 -11.66 3.03
N PHE A 169 -7.81 -12.56 3.81
CA PHE A 169 -8.43 -12.20 5.09
C PHE A 169 -7.40 -11.66 6.09
N ARG A 170 -6.20 -12.24 6.17
CA ARG A 170 -5.11 -11.77 7.05
C ARG A 170 -4.58 -10.41 6.62
N ILE A 171 -4.42 -10.16 5.32
CA ILE A 171 -4.00 -8.84 4.80
C ILE A 171 -4.99 -7.77 5.26
N MET A 172 -6.30 -8.01 5.14
CA MET A 172 -7.30 -7.07 5.66
C MET A 172 -7.16 -6.85 7.17
N GLY A 173 -6.87 -7.90 7.94
CA GLY A 173 -6.67 -7.80 9.40
C GLY A 173 -5.47 -6.94 9.82
N LEU A 174 -4.45 -6.77 8.98
CA LEU A 174 -3.28 -5.93 9.25
C LEU A 174 -3.50 -4.44 8.90
N LEU A 175 -4.56 -4.13 8.16
CA LEU A 175 -4.77 -2.80 7.60
C LEU A 175 -5.81 -1.99 8.38
N GLY A 176 -5.55 -0.70 8.57
CA GLY A 176 -6.50 0.23 9.18
C GLY A 176 -7.79 0.35 8.35
N LEU A 177 -8.93 0.50 9.03
CA LEU A 177 -10.22 0.70 8.37
C LEU A 177 -10.28 2.04 7.62
N THR A 178 -9.64 3.07 8.17
CA THR A 178 -9.58 4.43 7.60
C THR A 178 -8.48 4.62 6.56
N GLU A 179 -7.59 3.65 6.41
CA GLU A 179 -6.43 3.70 5.52
C GLU A 179 -6.49 2.54 4.52
N GLY A 180 -5.80 1.42 4.79
CA GLY A 180 -5.61 0.33 3.83
C GLY A 180 -6.91 -0.26 3.29
N HIS A 181 -7.96 -0.40 4.11
CA HIS A 181 -9.28 -0.85 3.61
C HIS A 181 -9.87 0.12 2.58
N MET A 182 -9.85 1.42 2.88
CA MET A 182 -10.32 2.44 1.94
C MET A 182 -9.45 2.49 0.69
N PHE A 183 -8.14 2.29 0.84
CA PHE A 183 -7.21 2.22 -0.29
C PHE A 183 -7.66 1.16 -1.31
N PHE A 184 -8.07 -0.02 -0.87
CA PHE A 184 -8.61 -1.04 -1.78
C PHE A 184 -9.89 -0.58 -2.46
N PHE A 185 -10.87 -0.09 -1.71
CA PHE A 185 -12.16 0.28 -2.30
C PHE A 185 -12.05 1.44 -3.31
N PHE A 186 -11.20 2.43 -3.04
CA PHE A 186 -11.02 3.58 -3.93
C PHE A 186 -10.00 3.33 -5.07
N ASN A 187 -9.36 2.16 -5.13
CA ASN A 187 -8.51 1.78 -6.26
C ASN A 187 -8.98 0.50 -6.98
N LEU A 188 -10.14 -0.04 -6.61
CA LEU A 188 -10.74 -1.21 -7.25
C LEU A 188 -11.65 -0.76 -8.41
N ASP A 189 -11.21 -0.97 -9.64
CA ASP A 189 -12.04 -0.82 -10.83
C ASP A 189 -13.08 -1.95 -10.90
N ARG A 190 -14.34 -1.57 -10.67
CA ARG A 190 -15.47 -2.53 -10.67
C ARG A 190 -16.04 -2.83 -12.06
N GLY A 191 -15.55 -2.16 -13.10
CA GLY A 191 -15.84 -2.40 -14.50
C GLY A 191 -14.79 -3.26 -15.22
N PHE A 192 -13.57 -3.34 -14.67
CA PHE A 192 -12.48 -4.13 -15.22
C PHE A 192 -12.85 -5.62 -15.40
N GLU A 193 -12.34 -6.25 -16.48
CA GLU A 193 -12.65 -7.63 -16.87
C GLU A 193 -14.15 -7.96 -16.91
N GLY A 194 -14.96 -7.04 -17.44
CA GLY A 194 -16.42 -7.22 -17.52
C GLY A 194 -17.09 -7.24 -16.15
N GLY A 195 -16.45 -6.67 -15.13
CA GLY A 195 -16.96 -6.63 -13.76
C GLY A 195 -16.75 -7.91 -12.96
N ARG A 196 -15.84 -8.79 -13.38
CA ARG A 196 -15.46 -10.01 -12.63
C ARG A 196 -15.13 -9.72 -11.17
N TRP A 197 -14.47 -8.60 -10.92
CA TRP A 197 -13.97 -8.19 -9.60
C TRP A 197 -14.96 -7.31 -8.81
N ARG A 198 -16.17 -7.07 -9.35
CA ARG A 198 -17.16 -6.17 -8.74
C ARG A 198 -17.50 -6.54 -7.30
N GLY A 199 -17.50 -7.84 -6.99
CA GLY A 199 -17.83 -8.37 -5.67
C GLY A 199 -16.67 -8.40 -4.68
N TRP A 200 -15.41 -8.33 -5.13
CA TRP A 200 -14.23 -8.41 -4.27
C TRP A 200 -14.10 -7.15 -3.38
N PRO A 201 -13.70 -7.24 -2.10
CA PRO A 201 -13.30 -8.42 -1.32
C PRO A 201 -14.46 -9.16 -0.60
N GLY A 202 -15.62 -9.35 -1.25
CA GLY A 202 -16.74 -10.12 -0.72
C GLY A 202 -17.64 -9.38 0.28
N VAL A 203 -17.45 -8.07 0.45
CA VAL A 203 -18.27 -7.25 1.37
C VAL A 203 -19.67 -7.01 0.80
N PRO A 204 -20.76 -7.28 1.57
CA PRO A 204 -22.13 -7.02 1.13
C PRO A 204 -22.33 -5.57 0.65
N GLU A 205 -23.05 -5.37 -0.46
CA GLU A 205 -23.18 -4.05 -1.10
C GLU A 205 -23.72 -2.96 -0.16
N GLY A 206 -24.68 -3.29 0.70
CA GLY A 206 -25.21 -2.34 1.68
C GLY A 206 -24.15 -1.90 2.70
N VAL A 207 -23.32 -2.83 3.18
CA VAL A 207 -22.21 -2.54 4.10
C VAL A 207 -21.15 -1.70 3.39
N ARG A 208 -20.76 -2.08 2.18
CA ARG A 208 -19.82 -1.30 1.36
C ARG A 208 -20.34 0.13 1.13
N TRP A 209 -21.60 0.28 0.76
CA TRP A 209 -22.22 1.59 0.53
C TRP A 209 -22.17 2.48 1.77
N VAL A 210 -22.52 1.94 2.94
CA VAL A 210 -22.45 2.69 4.22
C VAL A 210 -21.01 3.07 4.51
N LEU A 211 -20.09 2.11 4.39
CA LEU A 211 -18.67 2.30 4.70
C LEU A 211 -18.04 3.42 3.86
N LEU A 212 -18.24 3.38 2.53
CA LEU A 212 -17.67 4.38 1.63
C LEU A 212 -18.32 5.76 1.78
N ARG A 213 -19.62 5.82 2.13
CA ARG A 213 -20.31 7.09 2.34
C ARG A 213 -20.15 7.67 3.73
N THR A 214 -19.56 6.95 4.66
CA THR A 214 -19.28 7.43 6.02
C THR A 214 -17.78 7.61 6.21
N VAL A 215 -17.06 6.51 6.47
CA VAL A 215 -15.61 6.48 6.69
C VAL A 215 -14.85 7.02 5.47
N GLY A 216 -15.26 6.62 4.25
CA GLY A 216 -14.68 7.15 3.03
C GLY A 216 -14.86 8.67 2.88
N ARG A 217 -16.00 9.23 3.31
CA ARG A 217 -16.22 10.69 3.26
C ARG A 217 -15.40 11.44 4.31
N TRP A 218 -15.19 10.87 5.50
CA TRP A 218 -14.38 11.47 6.56
C TRP A 218 -12.98 11.84 6.02
N TRP A 219 -12.35 10.91 5.29
CA TRP A 219 -11.03 11.10 4.69
C TRP A 219 -11.09 11.46 3.20
N GLY A 220 -12.18 12.10 2.74
CA GLY A 220 -12.45 12.33 1.31
C GLY A 220 -11.33 13.05 0.55
N ALA A 221 -10.61 13.97 1.21
CA ALA A 221 -9.46 14.67 0.61
C ALA A 221 -8.33 13.71 0.21
N ARG A 222 -8.14 12.60 0.93
CA ARG A 222 -7.16 11.55 0.62
C ARG A 222 -7.58 10.74 -0.62
N TRP A 223 -8.86 10.45 -0.74
CA TRP A 223 -9.36 9.55 -1.80
C TRP A 223 -9.56 10.21 -3.16
N ARG A 224 -9.51 11.54 -3.23
CA ARG A 224 -9.53 12.26 -4.51
C ARG A 224 -8.36 11.91 -5.44
N TRP A 225 -7.27 11.38 -4.86
CA TRP A 225 -6.06 10.95 -5.55
C TRP A 225 -6.10 9.50 -6.04
N ALA A 226 -7.14 8.76 -5.62
CA ALA A 226 -7.28 7.37 -5.94
C ALA A 226 -7.70 7.14 -7.39
N SER A 227 -7.51 5.91 -7.87
CA SER A 227 -7.80 5.56 -9.26
C SER A 227 -9.31 5.56 -9.55
N CYS A 228 -10.12 5.28 -8.53
CA CYS A 228 -11.57 5.13 -8.62
C CYS A 228 -12.30 5.99 -7.56
N GLY A 229 -13.60 6.22 -7.79
CA GLY A 229 -14.49 6.86 -6.84
C GLY A 229 -15.28 5.85 -5.99
N VAL A 230 -16.31 6.35 -5.29
CA VAL A 230 -17.23 5.50 -4.48
C VAL A 230 -17.93 4.40 -5.30
N GLY A 231 -18.06 4.59 -6.62
CA GLY A 231 -18.67 3.61 -7.52
C GLY A 231 -17.76 2.45 -7.90
N GLY A 232 -16.45 2.55 -7.62
CA GLY A 232 -15.44 1.74 -8.31
C GLY A 232 -15.22 2.17 -9.75
#